data_AF-A0A968FNR1-F1
#
_entry.id   AF-A0A968FNR1-F1
#
_cell.length_a   1.000
_cell.length_b   1.000
_cell.length_c   1.000
_cell.angle_alpha   90.00
_cell.angle_beta   90.00
_cell.angle_gamma   90.00
#
_symmetry.space_group_name_H-M   'P 1'
#
loop_
_entity.id
_entity.type
_entity.pdbx_description
1 polymer ?
#
loop_
_entity_poly.entity_id
_entity_poly.type
_entity_poly.pdbx_seq_one_letter_code
_entity_poly.pdbx_strand_id
1 'polypeptide(L)' 'QLATLDIRARARRLKAEHNLGLVIVDYLQLMHGSGRIESRQLEISEISRGLKGLAKELDVPIIALSQLSRAVESRTDKRP' A
#
# COMPACT_ATOMS: atom_id res chain seq x y z
N GLN A 1 12.33 -2.33 6.29
CA GLN A 1 10.97 -2.83 5.99
C GLN A 1 9.96 -1.85 6.57
N LEU A 2 8.90 -1.53 5.84
CA LEU A 2 7.93 -0.49 6.23
C LEU A 2 6.56 -1.12 6.48
N ALA A 3 6.01 -0.95 7.69
CA ALA A 3 4.67 -1.38 8.00
C ALA A 3 3.66 -0.28 7.65
N THR A 4 2.41 -0.67 7.40
CA THR A 4 1.30 0.29 7.18
C THR A 4 1.14 1.28 8.33
N LEU A 5 1.50 0.87 9.57
CA LEU A 5 1.51 1.74 10.74
C LEU A 5 2.55 2.87 10.65
N ASP A 6 3.73 2.59 10.10
CA ASP A 6 4.78 3.60 9.91
C ASP A 6 4.33 4.68 8.92
N ILE A 7 3.69 4.26 7.82
CA ILE A 7 3.11 5.19 6.84
C ILE A 7 2.05 6.06 7.50
N ARG A 8 1.14 5.45 8.29
CA ARG A 8 0.08 6.17 9.00
C ARG A 8 0.64 7.23 9.94
N ALA A 9 1.64 6.88 10.74
CA ALA A 9 2.27 7.82 11.68
C ALA A 9 2.91 9.01 10.93
N ARG A 10 3.68 8.73 9.87
CA ARG A 10 4.34 9.77 9.06
C ARG A 10 3.34 10.66 8.33
N ALA A 11 2.32 10.08 7.69
CA ALA A 11 1.33 10.83 6.92
C ALA A 11 0.46 11.73 7.81
N ARG A 12 0.05 11.25 8.99
CA ARG A 12 -0.67 12.06 9.99
C ARG A 12 0.15 13.25 10.45
N ARG A 13 1.43 13.02 10.77
CA ARG A 13 2.35 14.08 11.15
C ARG A 13 2.48 15.13 10.04
N LEU A 14 2.72 14.69 8.80
CA LEU A 14 2.82 15.60 7.65
C LEU A 14 1.52 16.36 7.38
N LYS A 15 0.34 15.75 7.56
CA LYS A 15 -0.95 16.43 7.42
C LYS A 15 -1.20 17.49 8.51
N ALA A 16 -0.66 17.26 9.71
CA ALA A 16 -0.76 18.22 10.82
C ALA A 16 0.23 19.38 10.68
N GLU A 17 1.44 19.11 10.19
CA GLU A 17 2.50 20.10 10.02
C GLU A 17 2.38 20.88 8.69
N HIS A 18 1.75 20.29 7.67
CA HIS A 18 1.72 20.80 6.30
C HIS A 18 0.39 20.51 5.58
N ASN A 19 0.16 21.18 4.44
CA ASN A 19 -0.96 20.88 3.56
C ASN A 19 -0.68 19.65 2.67
N LEU A 20 -0.64 18.46 3.28
CA LEU A 20 -0.43 17.20 2.56
C LEU A 20 -1.57 16.97 1.55
N GLY A 21 -1.21 16.88 0.26
CA GLY A 21 -2.17 16.73 -0.85
C GLY A 21 -2.09 15.40 -1.61
N LEU A 22 -1.04 14.60 -1.43
CA LEU A 22 -0.87 13.30 -2.09
C LEU A 22 0.10 12.42 -1.30
N VAL A 23 -0.17 11.12 -1.24
CA VAL A 23 0.78 10.10 -0.78
C VAL A 23 1.08 9.13 -1.93
N ILE A 24 2.35 8.89 -2.20
CA ILE A 24 2.81 7.88 -3.16
C ILE A 24 3.54 6.78 -2.40
N VAL A 25 3.21 5.52 -2.68
CA VAL A 25 3.84 4.33 -2.10
C VAL A 25 4.51 3.51 -3.20
N ASP A 26 5.84 3.46 -3.19
CA ASP A 26 6.68 2.72 -4.15
C ASP A 26 7.52 1.66 -3.42
N TYR A 27 7.24 0.35 -3.54
CA TYR A 27 6.02 -0.30 -4.02
C TYR A 27 5.50 -1.29 -2.96
N LEU A 28 4.21 -1.67 -3.02
CA LEU A 28 3.53 -2.45 -1.98
C LEU A 28 4.24 -3.75 -1.60
N GLN A 29 4.94 -4.36 -2.56
CA GLN A 29 5.64 -5.63 -2.34
C GLN A 29 6.86 -5.52 -1.40
N LEU A 30 7.28 -4.32 -1.00
CA LEU A 30 8.31 -4.12 0.05
C LEU A 30 7.72 -3.84 1.44
N MET A 31 6.40 -3.68 1.51
CA MET A 31 5.67 -3.52 2.76
C MET A 31 5.32 -4.87 3.38
N HIS A 32 5.12 -4.85 4.69
CA HIS A 32 4.70 -6.00 5.47
C HIS A 32 3.40 -5.75 6.23
N GLY A 33 2.59 -6.79 6.35
CA GLY A 33 1.39 -6.81 7.17
C GLY A 33 1.71 -6.95 8.66
N SER A 34 0.67 -6.94 9.49
CA SER A 34 0.83 -7.16 10.92
C SER A 34 0.92 -8.66 11.25
N GLY A 35 2.14 -9.13 11.56
CA GLY A 35 2.37 -10.51 12.01
C GLY A 35 2.67 -11.51 10.90
N ARG A 36 2.60 -12.81 11.23
CA ARG A 36 2.91 -13.91 10.32
C ARG A 36 1.69 -14.26 9.49
N ILE A 37 1.64 -13.78 8.25
CA ILE A 37 0.56 -14.05 7.30
C ILE A 37 1.01 -15.18 6.36
N GLU A 38 0.17 -16.18 6.17
CA GLU A 38 0.51 -17.38 5.39
C GLU A 38 0.57 -17.13 3.88
N SER A 39 -0.16 -16.13 3.38
CA SER A 39 -0.23 -15.80 1.95
C SER A 39 0.11 -14.34 1.70
N ARG A 40 1.05 -14.12 0.77
CA ARG A 40 1.41 -12.77 0.29
C ARG A 40 0.20 -12.01 -0.27
N GLN A 41 -0.77 -12.72 -0.86
CA GLN A 41 -2.00 -12.11 -1.38
C GLN A 41 -2.88 -11.56 -0.26
N LEU A 42 -2.99 -12.29 0.86
CA LEU A 42 -3.73 -11.81 2.04
C LEU A 42 -3.03 -10.59 2.66
N GLU A 43 -1.71 -10.62 2.73
CA GLU A 43 -0.89 -9.51 3.24
C GLU A 43 -1.05 -8.25 2.38
N ILE A 44 -0.97 -8.35 1.06
CA ILE A 44 -1.23 -7.22 0.14
C ILE A 44 -2.66 -6.70 0.31
N SER A 45 -3.63 -7.59 0.52
CA SER A 45 -5.02 -7.21 0.77
C SER A 45 -5.18 -6.43 2.09
N GLU A 46 -4.47 -6.82 3.15
CA GLU A 46 -4.44 -6.12 4.43
C GLU A 46 -3.81 -4.73 4.30
N ILE A 47 -2.65 -4.65 3.65
CA ILE A 47 -1.96 -3.39 3.38
C ILE A 47 -2.88 -2.44 2.59
N SER A 48 -3.51 -2.94 1.53
CA SER A 48 -4.43 -2.15 0.69
C SER A 48 -5.62 -1.60 1.48
N ARG A 49 -6.22 -2.40 2.37
CA ARG A 49 -7.29 -1.94 3.26
C ARG A 49 -6.80 -0.86 4.23
N GLY A 50 -5.62 -1.04 4.81
CA GLY A 50 -5.00 -0.07 5.71
C GLY A 50 -4.72 1.27 5.02
N LEU A 51 -4.20 1.24 3.79
CA LEU A 51 -3.99 2.42 2.96
C LEU A 51 -5.32 3.11 2.60
N LYS A 52 -6.36 2.35 2.22
CA LYS A 52 -7.69 2.94 1.96
C LYS A 52 -8.27 3.62 3.21
N GLY A 53 -8.08 3.02 4.38
CA GLY A 53 -8.46 3.62 5.66
C GLY A 53 -7.73 4.93 5.91
N LEU A 54 -6.41 4.97 5.70
CA LEU A 54 -5.60 6.18 5.83
C LEU A 54 -6.05 7.28 4.86
N ALA A 55 -6.32 6.93 3.60
CA ALA A 55 -6.78 7.88 2.58
C ALA A 55 -8.08 8.58 3.01
N LYS A 56 -9.05 7.80 3.52
CA LYS A 56 -10.33 8.33 4.03
C LYS A 56 -10.13 9.20 5.27
N GLU A 57 -9.24 8.78 6.16
CA GLU A 57 -8.98 9.49 7.41
C GLU A 57 -8.33 10.86 7.17
N LEU A 58 -7.37 10.94 6.26
CA LEU A 58 -6.64 12.19 5.98
C LEU A 58 -7.32 13.07 4.94
N ASP A 59 -8.34 12.55 4.25
CA ASP A 59 -8.92 13.14 3.04
C ASP A 59 -7.84 13.50 2.01
N VAL A 60 -6.97 12.51 1.73
CA VAL A 60 -5.81 12.66 0.83
C VAL A 60 -5.75 11.46 -0.12
N PRO A 61 -5.60 11.69 -1.44
CA PRO A 61 -5.41 10.60 -2.39
C PRO A 61 -4.12 9.83 -2.10
N ILE A 62 -4.18 8.51 -2.27
CA ILE A 62 -3.01 7.62 -2.15
C ILE A 62 -2.86 6.84 -3.44
N ILE A 63 -1.68 6.95 -4.06
CA ILE A 63 -1.26 6.14 -5.20
C ILE A 63 -0.27 5.09 -4.68
N ALA A 64 -0.52 3.82 -4.98
CA ALA A 64 0.37 2.74 -4.57
C ALA A 64 0.77 1.89 -5.78
N LEU A 65 2.08 1.68 -5.95
CA LEU A 65 2.61 0.82 -6.99
C LEU A 65 2.53 -0.64 -6.56
N SER A 66 2.07 -1.47 -7.48
CA SER A 66 1.92 -2.92 -7.29
C SER A 66 2.44 -3.63 -8.52
N GLN A 67 3.25 -4.67 -8.30
CA GLN A 67 3.66 -5.62 -9.32
C GLN A 67 2.69 -6.81 -9.43
N LEU A 68 2.45 -7.26 -10.66
CA LEU A 68 1.69 -8.47 -10.93
C LEU A 68 2.52 -9.72 -10.61
N SER A 69 1.83 -10.83 -10.39
CA SER A 69 2.48 -12.14 -10.35
C SER A 69 3.16 -12.46 -11.69
N ARG A 70 4.33 -13.11 -11.65
CA ARG A 70 5.01 -13.63 -12.84
C ARG A 70 4.19 -14.66 -13.60
N ALA A 71 3.15 -15.24 -12.99
CA ALA A 71 2.17 -16.07 -13.68
C ALA A 71 1.51 -15.35 -14.89
N VAL A 72 1.59 -14.02 -14.94
CA VAL A 72 1.20 -13.22 -16.10
C VAL A 72 1.96 -13.63 -17.38
N GLU A 73 3.22 -14.09 -17.24
CA GLU A 73 4.13 -14.39 -18.35
C GLU A 73 3.75 -15.68 -19.10
N SER A 74 3.06 -16.61 -18.43
CA SER A 74 2.62 -17.89 -19.01
C SER A 74 1.25 -17.83 -19.70
N ARG A 75 0.53 -16.71 -19.59
CA ARG A 75 -0.77 -16.53 -20.24
C ARG A 75 -0.60 -16.24 -21.73
N THR A 76 -1.53 -16.74 -22.55
CA THR A 76 -1.62 -16.41 -23.98
C THR A 76 -1.91 -14.92 -24.21
N ASP A 77 -2.76 -14.33 -23.38
CA ASP A 77 -2.96 -12.89 -23.30
C ASP A 77 -2.20 -12.32 -22.09
N LYS A 78 -1.27 -11.40 -22.35
CA LYS A 78 -0.39 -10.78 -21.36
C LYS A 78 -0.94 -9.46 -20.81
N ARG A 79 -2.10 -8.99 -21.29
CA ARG A 79 -2.74 -7.78 -20.75
C ARG A 79 -3.13 -8.01 -19.28
N PRO A 80 -2.69 -7.14 -18.34
CA PRO A 80 -3.09 -7.22 -16.93
C PRO A 80 -4.59 -7.25 -16.73
#